data_AF-A0A392MKS9-F1
#
_entry.id   AF-A0A392MKS9-F1
#
_cell.length_a   1.000
_cell.length_b   1.000
_cell.length_c   1.000
_cell.angle_alpha   90.00
_cell.angle_beta   90.00
_cell.angle_gamma   90.00
#
_symmetry.space_group_name_H-M   'P 1'
#
loop_
_entity.id
_entity.type
_entity.pdbx_description
1 polymer ?
#
loop_
_entity_poly.entity_id
_entity_poly.type
_entity_poly.pdbx_seq_one_letter_code
_entity_poly.pdbx_strand_id
1 'polypeptide(L)'
;DNNIEFWRKFVAEYFAPNAKKKWCVSMYGSSDKRLEFSLRMYGTAEYVIANLAVATVEVLPRLYKIKYESGTLEELLYVDMPREYHNSSGQIVLDYAKAIQESVFEQLRVVCDGQLRIVFSSDLKVAYRNQNIYAPGNFEPVGTKSSSPEDCYHIEYINFF
;
A
#
# COMPACT_ATOMS: atom_id res chain seq x y z
N ASP A 1 -6.07 -14.93 -20.37
CA ASP A 1 -6.40 -13.68 -21.06
C ASP A 1 -6.45 -12.49 -20.10
N ASN A 2 -5.45 -11.62 -20.16
CA ASN A 2 -5.32 -10.41 -19.35
C ASN A 2 -5.89 -9.17 -20.09
N ASN A 3 -7.14 -9.25 -20.54
CA ASN A 3 -7.79 -8.16 -21.29
C ASN A 3 -8.19 -7.01 -20.34
N ILE A 4 -7.99 -5.76 -20.75
CA ILE A 4 -8.41 -4.56 -20.01
C ILE A 4 -9.91 -4.55 -19.65
N GLU A 5 -10.76 -5.22 -20.43
CA GLU A 5 -12.19 -5.36 -20.12
C GLU A 5 -12.45 -6.13 -18.82
N PHE A 6 -11.64 -7.15 -18.52
CA PHE A 6 -11.72 -7.87 -17.25
C PHE A 6 -11.49 -6.91 -16.09
N TRP A 7 -10.43 -6.10 -16.15
CA TRP A 7 -10.11 -5.14 -15.09
C TRP A 7 -11.14 -4.03 -14.93
N ARG A 8 -11.79 -3.60 -16.03
CA ARG A 8 -12.90 -2.66 -15.95
C ARG A 8 -14.09 -3.26 -15.20
N LYS A 9 -14.45 -4.52 -15.49
CA LYS A 9 -15.51 -5.24 -14.79
C LYS A 9 -15.17 -5.42 -13.31
N PHE A 10 -13.96 -5.89 -13.02
CA PHE A 10 -13.45 -6.03 -11.65
C PHE A 10 -13.57 -4.71 -10.87
N VAL A 11 -13.09 -3.60 -11.44
CA VAL A 11 -13.17 -2.30 -10.75
C VAL A 11 -14.63 -1.86 -10.57
N ALA A 12 -15.50 -2.04 -11.56
CA ALA A 12 -16.92 -1.68 -11.45
C ALA A 12 -17.68 -2.55 -10.43
N GLU A 13 -17.27 -3.79 -10.21
CA GLU A 13 -17.85 -4.72 -9.25
C GLU A 13 -17.49 -4.34 -7.82
N TYR A 14 -16.21 -4.07 -7.55
CA TYR A 14 -15.71 -3.91 -6.18
C TYR A 14 -15.51 -2.45 -5.72
N PHE A 15 -15.40 -1.49 -6.63
CA PHE A 15 -15.15 -0.08 -6.29
C PHE A 15 -16.34 0.83 -6.60
N ALA A 16 -16.59 1.79 -5.70
CA ALA A 16 -17.60 2.83 -5.93
C ALA A 16 -17.18 3.77 -7.09
N PRO A 17 -18.13 4.44 -7.77
CA PRO A 17 -17.82 5.31 -8.91
C PRO A 17 -16.87 6.48 -8.63
N ASN A 18 -16.72 6.89 -7.37
CA ASN A 18 -15.80 7.96 -6.96
C ASN A 18 -14.68 7.44 -6.04
N ALA A 19 -14.38 6.13 -6.14
CA ALA A 19 -13.43 5.50 -5.26
C ALA A 19 -12.01 6.04 -5.43
N LYS A 20 -11.28 6.08 -4.32
CA LYS A 20 -9.86 6.43 -4.31
C LYS A 20 -9.05 5.33 -3.64
N LYS A 21 -7.97 4.92 -4.30
CA LYS A 21 -6.93 4.07 -3.72
C LYS A 21 -5.73 4.95 -3.40
N LYS A 22 -5.30 4.97 -2.15
CA LYS A 22 -4.16 5.72 -1.63
C LYS A 22 -3.12 4.74 -1.08
N TRP A 23 -1.86 5.04 -1.30
CA TRP A 23 -0.77 4.35 -0.64
C TRP A 23 0.30 5.36 -0.21
N CYS A 24 0.90 5.09 0.94
CA CYS A 24 1.96 5.90 1.54
C CYS A 24 3.05 4.98 2.05
N VAL A 25 4.29 5.47 2.04
CA VAL A 25 5.40 4.83 2.73
C VAL A 25 5.81 5.70 3.91
N SER A 26 5.88 5.12 5.10
CA SER A 26 6.32 5.78 6.34
C SER A 26 7.44 4.98 7.00
N MET A 27 8.35 5.64 7.72
CA MET A 27 9.48 4.96 8.39
C MET A 27 9.09 4.43 9.77
N TYR A 28 9.60 3.25 10.12
CA TYR A 28 9.44 2.67 11.46
C TYR A 28 10.13 3.54 12.52
N GLY A 29 9.46 3.81 13.65
CA GLY A 29 10.12 4.33 14.87
C GLY A 29 10.19 5.85 15.05
N SER A 30 9.44 6.67 14.31
CA SER A 30 9.39 8.12 14.60
C SER A 30 8.43 8.44 15.75
N SER A 31 8.77 8.05 16.98
CA SER A 31 8.03 8.43 18.20
C SER A 31 8.39 9.82 18.75
N ASP A 32 9.15 10.62 18.00
CA ASP A 32 9.56 11.95 18.44
C ASP A 32 8.54 13.00 17.99
N LYS A 33 7.77 13.53 18.96
CA LYS A 33 6.84 14.67 18.76
C LYS A 33 7.55 15.91 18.20
N ARG A 34 8.88 15.94 18.26
CA ARG A 34 9.71 16.99 17.65
C ARG A 34 9.69 16.91 16.12
N LEU A 35 9.56 15.72 15.52
CA LEU A 35 9.43 15.54 14.07
C LEU A 35 8.10 16.09 13.56
N GLU A 36 6.98 15.85 14.26
CA GLU A 36 5.67 16.41 13.89
C GLU A 36 5.68 17.95 13.79
N PHE A 37 6.44 18.61 14.66
CA PHE A 37 6.53 20.08 14.71
C PHE A 37 7.57 20.65 13.72
N SER A 38 8.74 20.01 13.55
CA SER A 38 9.74 20.45 12.58
C SER A 38 9.31 20.22 11.13
N LEU A 39 8.49 19.20 10.85
CA LEU A 39 7.86 18.96 9.55
C LEU A 39 6.93 20.09 9.08
N ARG A 40 6.47 20.93 10.01
CA ARG A 40 5.55 22.04 9.71
C ARG A 40 6.26 23.38 9.51
N MET A 41 7.52 23.51 9.93
CA MET A 41 8.19 24.80 10.12
C MET A 41 9.41 25.04 9.22
N TYR A 42 10.02 24.00 8.64
CA TYR A 42 11.09 24.15 7.66
C TYR A 42 10.64 23.46 6.39
N GLY A 43 10.46 24.21 5.30
CA GLY A 43 10.02 23.75 3.98
C GLY A 43 10.92 22.68 3.36
N THR A 44 10.90 21.50 3.99
CA THR A 44 11.57 20.25 3.63
C THR A 44 10.49 19.19 3.60
N ALA A 45 9.60 19.36 2.63
CA ALA A 45 8.55 18.42 2.26
C ALA A 45 9.12 17.12 1.64
N GLU A 46 10.45 16.95 1.60
CA GLU A 46 11.10 15.86 0.85
C GLU A 46 11.10 14.51 1.57
N TYR A 47 11.06 14.46 2.92
CA TYR A 47 11.36 13.21 3.63
C TYR A 47 10.16 12.45 4.23
N VAL A 48 9.08 13.14 4.65
CA VAL A 48 7.87 12.48 5.20
C VAL A 48 6.71 12.41 4.20
N ILE A 49 6.83 13.12 3.09
CA ILE A 49 5.91 13.11 1.95
C ILE A 49 6.59 12.39 0.77
N ALA A 50 7.51 11.46 1.04
CA ALA A 50 8.32 10.88 -0.02
C ALA A 50 7.49 10.08 -1.04
N ASN A 51 6.33 9.49 -0.70
CA ASN A 51 5.51 8.76 -1.67
C ASN A 51 4.02 8.68 -1.29
N LEU A 52 3.29 9.81 -1.32
CA LEU A 52 1.82 9.76 -1.36
C LEU A 52 1.37 9.61 -2.81
N ALA A 53 0.92 8.41 -3.18
CA ALA A 53 0.25 8.19 -4.46
C ALA A 53 -1.25 7.93 -4.24
N VAL A 54 -2.05 8.54 -5.12
CA VAL A 54 -3.50 8.41 -5.14
C VAL A 54 -3.94 8.05 -6.55
N ALA A 55 -4.67 6.96 -6.68
CA ALA A 55 -5.37 6.58 -7.89
C ALA A 55 -6.87 6.74 -7.70
N THR A 56 -7.52 7.27 -8.73
CA THR A 56 -8.98 7.30 -8.86
C THR A 56 -9.47 6.09 -9.64
N VAL A 57 -10.77 5.81 -9.57
CA VAL A 57 -11.38 4.61 -10.15
C VAL A 57 -11.10 4.45 -11.66
N GLU A 58 -10.92 5.55 -12.39
CA GLU A 58 -10.71 5.57 -13.84
C GLU A 58 -9.37 4.95 -14.25
N VAL A 59 -8.36 5.05 -13.38
CA VAL A 59 -7.02 4.52 -13.65
C VAL A 59 -6.79 3.15 -13.03
N LEU A 60 -7.59 2.74 -12.04
CA LEU A 60 -7.44 1.44 -11.37
C LEU A 60 -7.39 0.24 -12.33
N PRO A 61 -8.22 0.15 -13.39
CA PRO A 61 -8.14 -0.99 -14.31
C PRO A 61 -6.77 -1.14 -14.97
N ARG A 62 -6.12 -0.01 -15.28
CA ARG A 62 -4.79 0.00 -15.89
C ARG A 62 -3.70 -0.36 -14.88
N LEU A 63 -3.82 0.12 -13.65
CA LEU A 63 -2.87 -0.21 -12.58
C LEU A 63 -2.86 -1.70 -12.28
N TYR A 64 -4.04 -2.29 -12.07
CA TYR A 64 -4.14 -3.74 -11.87
C TYR A 64 -3.63 -4.52 -13.08
N LYS A 65 -3.94 -4.09 -14.31
CA LYS A 65 -3.38 -4.73 -15.50
C LYS A 65 -1.85 -4.75 -15.47
N ILE A 66 -1.22 -3.59 -15.27
CA ILE A 66 0.24 -3.45 -15.23
C ILE A 66 0.83 -4.36 -14.14
N LYS A 67 0.22 -4.40 -12.95
CA LYS A 67 0.63 -5.26 -11.84
C LYS A 67 0.75 -6.74 -12.22
N TYR A 68 -0.27 -7.25 -12.87
CA TYR A 68 -0.31 -8.67 -13.22
C TYR A 68 0.48 -8.95 -14.51
N GLU A 69 0.62 -7.97 -15.41
CA GLU A 69 1.54 -8.08 -16.57
C GLU A 69 3.01 -8.06 -16.18
N SER A 70 3.38 -7.46 -15.04
CA SER A 70 4.75 -7.47 -14.54
C SER A 70 5.18 -8.81 -13.92
N GLY A 71 4.33 -9.84 -13.98
CA GLY A 71 4.66 -11.19 -13.51
C GLY A 71 4.13 -11.51 -12.10
N THR A 72 3.25 -10.68 -11.53
CA THR A 72 2.56 -11.02 -10.28
C THR A 72 1.65 -12.23 -10.51
N LEU A 73 1.91 -13.31 -9.78
CA LEU A 73 1.13 -14.55 -9.83
C LEU A 73 -0.05 -14.51 -8.86
N GLU A 74 0.18 -13.96 -7.67
CA GLU A 74 -0.81 -13.92 -6.59
C GLU A 74 -0.63 -12.68 -5.72
N GLU A 75 -1.74 -12.19 -5.17
CA GLU A 75 -1.79 -11.17 -4.13
C GLU A 75 -2.51 -11.70 -2.89
N LEU A 76 -1.80 -11.74 -1.77
CA LEU A 76 -2.33 -12.17 -0.48
C LEU A 76 -2.40 -10.98 0.46
N LEU A 77 -3.53 -10.82 1.15
CA LEU A 77 -3.74 -9.78 2.14
C LEU A 77 -4.04 -10.43 3.49
N TYR A 78 -3.13 -10.29 4.44
CA TYR A 78 -3.30 -10.74 5.82
C TYR A 78 -3.61 -9.53 6.69
N VAL A 79 -4.70 -9.59 7.43
CA VAL A 79 -5.16 -8.49 8.29
C VAL A 79 -5.52 -8.99 9.68
N ASP A 80 -5.38 -8.11 10.66
CA ASP A 80 -5.88 -8.34 12.01
C ASP A 80 -7.40 -8.10 12.12
N MET A 81 -7.94 -8.21 13.34
CA MET A 81 -9.33 -7.86 13.59
C MET A 81 -9.51 -6.34 13.42
N PRO A 82 -10.40 -5.87 12.53
CA PRO A 82 -10.57 -4.45 12.29
C PRO A 82 -11.27 -3.77 13.46
N ARG A 83 -10.96 -2.48 13.65
CA ARG A 83 -11.88 -1.56 14.31
C ARG A 83 -12.92 -1.09 13.31
N GLU A 84 -14.15 -1.57 13.47
CA GLU A 84 -15.30 -1.16 12.66
C GLU A 84 -16.06 0.00 13.30
N TYR A 85 -16.42 1.00 12.51
CA TYR A 85 -17.28 2.11 12.93
C TYR A 85 -17.93 2.83 11.74
N HIS A 86 -18.95 3.64 12.00
CA HIS A 86 -19.55 4.52 11.00
C HIS A 86 -18.94 5.92 11.05
N ASN A 87 -18.60 6.49 9.88
CA ASN A 87 -18.19 7.89 9.80
C ASN A 87 -19.40 8.85 9.84
N SER A 88 -19.13 10.16 9.85
CA SER A 88 -20.18 11.19 9.85
C SER A 88 -21.12 11.15 8.63
N SER A 89 -20.70 10.50 7.55
CA SER A 89 -21.48 10.27 6.33
C SER A 89 -22.23 8.93 6.35
N GLY A 90 -22.21 8.20 7.49
CA GLY A 90 -22.88 6.91 7.66
C GLY A 90 -22.17 5.72 6.99
N GLN A 91 -21.00 5.93 6.39
CA GLN A 91 -20.24 4.87 5.71
C GLN A 91 -19.54 3.96 6.72
N ILE A 92 -19.42 2.68 6.39
CA ILE A 92 -18.68 1.70 7.20
C ILE A 92 -17.19 1.92 6.98
N VAL A 93 -16.45 2.10 8.06
CA VAL A 93 -14.99 2.22 8.07
C VAL A 93 -14.39 1.04 8.81
N LEU A 94 -13.44 0.37 8.16
CA LEU A 94 -12.62 -0.67 8.75
C LEU A 94 -11.18 -0.16 8.86
N ASP A 95 -10.69 -0.07 10.10
CA ASP A 95 -9.31 0.26 10.41
C ASP A 95 -8.57 -0.97 10.90
N TYR A 96 -7.59 -1.42 10.12
CA TYR A 96 -6.68 -2.51 10.46
C TYR A 96 -5.38 -1.93 10.97
N ALA A 97 -5.03 -2.25 12.22
CA ALA A 97 -3.81 -1.76 12.84
C ALA A 97 -2.58 -2.49 12.27
N LYS A 98 -2.77 -3.72 11.79
CA LYS A 98 -1.77 -4.50 11.08
C LYS A 98 -2.34 -5.13 9.82
N ALA A 99 -1.73 -4.80 8.68
CA ALA A 99 -2.02 -5.36 7.38
C ALA A 99 -0.72 -5.72 6.66
N ILE A 100 -0.61 -6.95 6.19
CA ILE A 100 0.51 -7.45 5.40
C ILE A 100 -0.02 -7.76 4.01
N GLN A 101 0.55 -7.08 3.01
CA GLN A 101 0.27 -7.34 1.60
C GLN A 101 1.46 -8.06 0.96
N GLU A 102 1.25 -9.27 0.49
CA GLU A 102 2.26 -10.10 -0.16
C GLU A 102 1.96 -10.25 -1.65
N SER A 103 2.88 -9.82 -2.51
CA SER A 103 2.85 -10.06 -3.96
C SER A 103 3.82 -11.18 -4.31
N VAL A 104 3.31 -12.27 -4.88
CA VAL A 104 4.10 -13.45 -5.24
C VAL A 104 4.47 -13.39 -6.71
N PHE A 105 5.75 -13.54 -7.02
CA PHE A 105 6.30 -13.68 -8.36
C PHE A 105 6.94 -15.06 -8.50
N GLU A 106 7.33 -15.46 -9.72
CA GLU A 106 7.93 -16.78 -9.97
C GLU A 106 9.21 -17.02 -9.16
N GLN A 107 10.04 -15.99 -8.98
CA GLN A 107 11.36 -16.11 -8.35
C GLN A 107 11.48 -15.39 -7.01
N LEU A 108 10.49 -14.58 -6.63
CA LEU A 108 10.57 -13.75 -5.41
C LEU A 108 9.19 -13.44 -4.83
N ARG A 109 9.19 -12.91 -3.60
CA ARG A 109 8.00 -12.41 -2.91
C ARG A 109 8.27 -11.01 -2.39
N VAL A 110 7.30 -10.12 -2.57
CA VAL A 110 7.35 -8.75 -2.05
C VAL A 110 6.35 -8.63 -0.92
N VAL A 111 6.84 -8.39 0.29
CA VAL A 111 6.00 -8.28 1.50
C VAL A 111 6.00 -6.84 1.99
N CYS A 112 4.81 -6.24 2.06
CA CYS A 112 4.58 -4.90 2.58
C CYS A 112 3.81 -4.99 3.91
N ASP A 113 4.47 -4.67 5.02
CA ASP A 113 3.83 -4.54 6.35
C ASP A 113 3.34 -3.10 6.56
N GLY A 114 2.21 -2.93 7.22
CA GLY A 114 1.55 -1.64 7.27
C GLY A 114 0.24 -1.56 8.04
N GLN A 115 -0.45 -0.45 7.82
CA GLN A 115 -1.83 -0.21 8.25
C GLN A 115 -2.74 -0.08 7.03
N LEU A 116 -3.98 -0.54 7.18
CA LEU A 116 -4.98 -0.48 6.11
C LEU A 116 -6.27 0.14 6.63
N ARG A 117 -6.74 1.16 5.93
CA ARG A 117 -8.10 1.72 6.11
C ARG A 117 -8.93 1.44 4.88
N ILE A 118 -10.12 0.89 5.07
CA ILE A 118 -11.12 0.71 4.02
C ILE A 118 -12.40 1.44 4.42
N VAL A 119 -12.96 2.23 3.51
CA VAL A 119 -14.29 2.82 3.67
C VAL A 119 -15.19 2.22 2.60
N PHE A 120 -16.33 1.69 3.03
CA PHE A 120 -17.35 1.15 2.14
C PHE A 120 -18.47 2.16 1.89
N SER A 121 -18.97 2.19 0.66
CA SER A 121 -20.24 2.83 0.34
C SER A 121 -21.43 2.02 0.89
N SER A 122 -22.63 2.59 0.82
CA SER A 122 -23.86 1.96 1.29
C SER A 122 -24.20 0.65 0.57
N ASP A 123 -23.68 0.44 -0.65
CA ASP A 123 -23.80 -0.78 -1.45
C ASP A 123 -22.61 -1.75 -1.24
N LEU A 124 -21.83 -1.57 -0.17
CA LEU A 124 -20.69 -2.41 0.21
C LEU A 124 -19.54 -2.45 -0.81
N LYS A 125 -19.45 -1.43 -1.68
CA LYS A 125 -18.27 -1.24 -2.55
C LYS A 125 -17.20 -0.43 -1.85
N VAL A 126 -15.95 -0.64 -2.23
CA VAL A 126 -14.80 0.12 -1.73
C VAL A 126 -14.90 1.55 -2.24
N ALA A 127 -15.17 2.51 -1.35
CA ALA A 127 -15.18 3.94 -1.63
C ALA A 127 -13.82 4.57 -1.36
N TYR A 128 -13.05 4.03 -0.41
CA TYR A 128 -11.70 4.48 -0.12
C TYR A 128 -10.86 3.32 0.38
N ARG A 129 -9.66 3.16 -0.18
CA ARG A 129 -8.65 2.21 0.34
C ARG A 129 -7.36 2.99 0.57
N ASN A 130 -6.85 3.01 1.79
CA ASN A 130 -5.57 3.62 2.12
C ASN A 130 -4.64 2.62 2.78
N GLN A 131 -3.52 2.32 2.12
CA GLN A 131 -2.46 1.47 2.66
C GLN A 131 -1.27 2.34 3.07
N ASN A 132 -0.97 2.39 4.37
CA ASN A 132 0.31 2.92 4.83
C ASN A 132 1.28 1.75 4.97
N ILE A 133 2.42 1.82 4.30
CA ILE A 133 3.45 0.79 4.26
C ILE A 133 4.61 1.27 5.12
N TYR A 134 5.11 0.41 5.98
CA TYR A 134 6.26 0.72 6.81
C TYR A 134 7.56 0.31 6.12
N ALA A 135 8.43 1.29 5.89
CA ALA A 135 9.81 1.06 5.48
C ALA A 135 10.70 0.91 6.73
N PRO A 136 11.69 -0.01 6.70
CA PRO A 136 12.67 -0.13 7.77
C PRO A 136 13.44 1.19 7.93
N GLY A 137 13.54 1.69 9.17
CA GLY A 137 14.02 3.04 9.47
C GLY A 137 15.53 3.24 9.47
N ASN A 138 16.36 2.20 9.34
CA ASN A 138 17.82 2.28 9.23
C ASN A 138 18.37 0.99 8.61
N PHE A 139 19.06 1.09 7.47
CA PHE A 139 20.05 0.08 7.09
C PHE A 139 21.37 0.47 7.76
N GLU A 140 21.69 -0.10 8.92
CA GLU A 140 23.10 -0.19 9.31
C GLU A 140 23.77 -1.21 8.38
N PRO A 141 24.89 -0.89 7.71
CA PRO A 141 25.62 -1.88 6.96
C PRO A 141 26.14 -2.92 7.96
N VAL A 142 25.52 -4.11 7.95
CA VAL A 142 26.02 -5.25 8.72
C VAL A 142 27.41 -5.56 8.17
N GLY A 143 28.42 -5.20 8.94
CA GLY A 143 29.81 -5.51 8.66
C GLY A 143 29.99 -7.01 8.51
N THR A 144 30.50 -7.39 7.33
CA THR A 144 31.33 -8.57 7.04
C THR A 144 31.13 -9.80 7.94
N LYS A 145 30.46 -10.82 7.38
CA LYS A 145 31.00 -12.18 7.32
C LYS A 145 30.26 -13.01 6.25
N SER A 146 31.06 -13.51 5.33
CA SER A 146 30.71 -14.38 4.22
C SER A 146 29.97 -15.66 4.65
N SER A 147 28.85 -15.98 3.98
CA SER A 147 28.59 -17.30 3.38
C SER A 147 27.20 -17.40 2.72
N SER A 148 27.12 -17.13 1.41
CA SER A 148 26.27 -17.77 0.37
C SER A 148 25.91 -16.74 -0.71
N PRO A 149 25.66 -17.15 -1.98
CA PRO A 149 25.33 -16.24 -3.06
C PRO A 149 23.84 -15.81 -3.09
N GLU A 150 23.13 -15.83 -1.97
CA GLU A 150 21.68 -15.55 -1.90
C GLU A 150 21.30 -14.17 -1.35
N ASP A 151 22.25 -13.23 -1.26
CA ASP A 151 21.96 -11.85 -0.87
C ASP A 151 21.30 -11.06 -2.03
N CYS A 152 20.06 -11.42 -2.34
CA CYS A 152 19.20 -10.66 -3.24
C CYS A 152 18.67 -9.42 -2.49
N TYR A 153 19.50 -8.39 -2.36
CA TYR A 153 19.06 -7.07 -1.87
C TYR A 153 19.17 -6.03 -2.98
N HIS A 154 18.40 -6.24 -4.04
CA HIS A 154 17.99 -5.17 -4.92
C HIS A 154 16.61 -4.69 -4.44
N ILE A 155 16.59 -3.70 -3.55
CA ILE A 155 15.42 -2.83 -3.40
C ILE A 155 15.44 -1.91 -4.62
N GLU A 156 15.10 -2.48 -5.78
CA GLU A 156 14.50 -1.65 -6.80
C GLU A 156 13.22 -1.10 -6.18
N TYR A 157 12.96 0.20 -6.37
CA TYR A 157 11.68 0.80 -6.03
C TYR A 157 10.60 0.04 -6.80
N ILE A 158 10.09 -1.03 -6.19
CA ILE A 158 9.12 -1.92 -6.80
C ILE A 158 7.93 -1.04 -7.10
N ASN A 159 7.71 -0.83 -8.40
CA ASN A 159 6.58 -0.11 -8.92
C ASN A 159 5.32 -0.64 -8.22
N PHE A 160 4.77 0.15 -7.29
CA PHE A 160 3.59 -0.16 -6.48
C PHE A 160 2.29 -0.11 -7.30
N PHE A 161 2.33 -0.60 -8.54
CA PHE A 161 1.16 -0.69 -9.40
C PHE A 161 0.56 -2.08 -9.29
#